data_AF-A0A380S7D0-F1
#
_entry.id   AF-A0A380S7D0-F1
#
_cell.length_a   1.000
_cell.length_b   1.000
_cell.length_c   1.000
_cell.angle_alpha   90.00
_cell.angle_beta   90.00
_cell.angle_gamma   90.00
#
_symmetry.space_group_name_H-M   'P 1'
#
loop_
_entity.id
_entity.type
_entity.pdbx_description
1 polymer ?
#
loop_
_entity_poly.entity_id
_entity_poly.type
_entity_poly.pdbx_seq_one_letter_code
_entity_poly.pdbx_strand_id
1 'polypeptide(L)'
;MNFKFKTGFTLMELMVYIALLGGIVLIAGQAFSDSTKMRIRTQSMLQANQIAGNVSSILKEDLTQLGAKSSQEAPAAGATMDAFSTDHMHDVFMDPDNADNTKKDSSSYSITENHGSADFDSLTLRRVRYDDNGHYVAVEQISWFVEDHTLKRGCQTISGTEDTDLCPTSKPNVVSMAEGIENFKVHAAEPGAKESTSRIFPSSDTSKHDFRLVPRYGDYYLAYTNVEPAEGGLSVTLSSFASNYDFENQTPITDGKNANQVFVAEKNGVSDTWKNLCKKVTLDSNVTYEISFTMPYSSDASRLFCPGRDYMSFGFRRSSDGTKPSQINDFLFFPPTNAGASEGTRRFRFKTKNKLENVCMAFTFASYSPVVATGKITISGVVLKKVETANYTFSGSAISINDKKNVKALQVEFVVNIRGESNVLSLIIPIPSNGTKD
;
A
#
# COMPACT_ATOMS: atom_id res chain seq x y z
N MET A 1 78.61 -0.12 -65.31
CA MET A 1 77.67 -1.25 -65.23
C MET A 1 77.32 -1.51 -63.78
N ASN A 2 76.09 -1.69 -63.32
CA ASN A 2 74.77 -1.45 -63.88
C ASN A 2 73.87 -1.34 -62.64
N PHE A 3 73.32 -0.17 -62.34
CA PHE A 3 72.26 -0.04 -61.35
C PHE A 3 71.03 -0.76 -61.93
N LYS A 4 70.65 -1.91 -61.36
CA LYS A 4 69.35 -2.53 -61.65
C LYS A 4 68.27 -1.67 -60.99
N PHE A 5 67.58 -0.88 -61.80
CA PHE A 5 66.37 -0.18 -61.41
C PHE A 5 65.32 -1.18 -60.92
N LYS A 6 64.74 -0.88 -59.77
CA LYS A 6 63.54 -1.52 -59.22
C LYS A 6 62.41 -1.40 -60.25
N THR A 7 61.76 -2.51 -60.54
CA THR A 7 60.52 -2.57 -61.33
C THR A 7 59.50 -1.61 -60.72
N GLY A 8 59.09 -0.61 -61.51
CA GLY A 8 58.15 0.42 -61.11
C GLY A 8 56.79 -0.17 -60.78
N PHE A 9 56.24 0.25 -59.64
CA PHE A 9 54.85 0.05 -59.27
C PHE A 9 53.97 0.54 -60.41
N THR A 10 53.13 -0.32 -60.99
CA THR A 10 52.25 0.10 -62.08
C THR A 10 51.20 1.07 -61.53
N LEU A 11 50.84 2.09 -62.30
CA LEU A 11 49.90 3.14 -61.87
C LEU A 11 48.55 2.56 -61.40
N MET A 12 48.14 1.43 -61.98
CA MET A 12 46.95 0.67 -61.60
C MET A 12 47.06 0.08 -60.18
N GLU A 13 48.23 -0.44 -59.81
CA GLU A 13 48.51 -1.00 -58.49
C GLU A 13 48.52 0.08 -57.39
N LEU A 14 48.99 1.29 -57.73
CA LEU A 14 48.93 2.46 -56.83
C LEU A 14 47.47 2.91 -56.59
N MET A 15 46.63 2.92 -57.64
CA MET A 15 45.21 3.29 -57.49
C MET A 15 44.43 2.29 -56.63
N VAL A 16 44.69 0.99 -56.79
CA VAL A 16 44.08 -0.04 -55.93
C VAL A 16 44.51 0.13 -54.48
N TYR A 17 45.78 0.45 -54.23
CA TYR A 17 46.27 0.72 -52.88
C TYR A 17 45.59 1.92 -52.22
N ILE A 18 45.45 3.04 -52.94
CA ILE A 18 44.77 4.24 -52.45
C ILE A 18 43.28 3.97 -52.21
N ALA A 19 42.62 3.21 -53.09
CA ALA A 19 41.21 2.85 -52.94
C ALA A 19 40.98 1.95 -51.71
N LEU A 20 41.84 0.94 -51.50
CA LEU A 20 41.78 0.08 -50.31
C LEU A 20 42.06 0.86 -49.03
N LEU A 21 43.06 1.75 -49.03
CA LEU A 21 43.35 2.64 -47.90
C LEU A 21 42.17 3.59 -47.60
N GLY A 22 41.56 4.18 -48.62
CA GLY A 22 40.38 5.03 -48.47
C GLY A 22 39.20 4.30 -47.86
N GLY A 23 38.94 3.07 -48.31
CA GLY A 23 37.90 2.20 -47.71
C GLY A 23 38.18 1.88 -46.25
N ILE A 24 39.42 1.52 -45.90
CA ILE A 24 39.83 1.21 -44.51
C ILE A 24 39.70 2.45 -43.63
N VAL A 25 40.14 3.63 -44.10
CA VAL A 25 40.05 4.89 -43.34
C VAL A 25 38.60 5.30 -43.12
N LEU A 26 37.69 5.08 -44.08
CA LEU A 26 36.26 5.33 -43.91
C LEU A 26 35.64 4.41 -42.87
N ILE A 27 35.93 3.10 -42.93
CA ILE A 27 35.42 2.12 -41.97
C ILE A 27 35.97 2.40 -40.57
N ALA A 28 37.27 2.67 -40.45
CA ALA A 28 37.90 3.02 -39.18
C ALA A 28 37.36 4.35 -38.62
N GLY A 29 37.19 5.37 -39.47
CA GLY A 29 36.63 6.66 -39.08
C GLY A 29 35.19 6.55 -38.55
N GLN A 30 34.34 5.75 -39.21
CA GLN A 30 33.00 5.43 -38.73
C GLN A 30 33.05 4.67 -37.40
N ALA A 31 33.89 3.64 -37.28
CA ALA A 31 34.03 2.86 -36.05
C ALA A 31 34.53 3.70 -34.86
N PHE A 32 35.48 4.62 -35.07
CA PHE A 32 35.96 5.54 -34.03
C PHE A 32 34.90 6.58 -33.64
N SER A 33 34.15 7.10 -34.62
CA SER A 33 33.04 8.04 -34.36
C SER A 33 31.94 7.37 -33.54
N ASP A 34 31.53 6.16 -33.94
CA ASP A 34 30.50 5.37 -33.25
C ASP A 34 30.95 4.97 -31.84
N SER A 35 32.22 4.57 -31.67
CA SER A 35 32.79 4.25 -30.36
C SER A 35 32.83 5.46 -29.42
N THR A 36 33.23 6.63 -29.94
CA THR A 36 33.28 7.87 -29.15
C THR A 36 31.87 8.33 -28.76
N LYS A 37 30.92 8.25 -29.71
CA LYS A 37 29.52 8.55 -29.46
C LYS A 37 28.93 7.62 -28.40
N MET A 38 29.21 6.32 -28.47
CA MET A 38 28.75 5.35 -27.47
C MET A 38 29.34 5.64 -26.08
N ARG A 39 30.63 5.98 -26.00
CA ARG A 39 31.28 6.35 -24.74
C ARG A 39 30.66 7.60 -24.13
N ILE A 40 30.47 8.65 -24.92
CA ILE A 40 29.86 9.91 -24.45
C ILE A 40 28.43 9.66 -23.97
N ARG A 41 27.61 8.91 -24.73
CA ARG A 41 26.25 8.53 -24.32
C ARG A 41 26.23 7.76 -23.00
N THR A 42 27.13 6.77 -22.86
CA THR A 42 27.23 5.98 -21.63
C THR A 42 27.62 6.85 -20.44
N GLN A 43 28.58 7.77 -20.61
CA GLN A 43 28.96 8.71 -19.55
C GLN A 43 27.83 9.67 -19.18
N SER A 44 27.12 10.22 -20.17
CA SER A 44 25.95 11.08 -19.94
C SER A 44 24.84 10.34 -19.19
N MET A 45 24.55 9.09 -19.57
CA MET A 45 23.56 8.25 -18.91
C MET A 45 23.94 7.93 -17.45
N LEU A 46 25.21 7.59 -17.19
CA LEU A 46 25.70 7.36 -15.84
C LEU A 46 25.62 8.62 -14.97
N GLN A 47 25.95 9.78 -15.54
CA GLN A 47 25.84 11.07 -14.85
C GLN A 47 24.38 11.40 -14.53
N ALA A 48 23.46 11.22 -15.49
CA ALA A 48 22.03 11.44 -15.29
C ALA A 48 21.47 10.50 -14.20
N ASN A 49 21.90 9.23 -14.18
CA ASN A 49 21.55 8.28 -13.13
C ASN A 49 22.08 8.68 -11.76
N GLN A 50 23.32 9.15 -11.67
CA GLN A 50 23.91 9.59 -10.41
C GLN A 50 23.20 10.83 -9.85
N ILE A 51 22.90 11.82 -10.71
CA ILE A 51 22.17 13.02 -10.31
C ILE A 51 20.76 12.64 -9.87
N ALA A 52 20.05 11.83 -10.65
CA ALA A 52 18.72 11.31 -10.29
C ALA A 52 18.74 10.57 -8.95
N GLY A 53 19.72 9.70 -8.72
CA GLY A 53 19.89 8.95 -7.47
C GLY A 53 20.09 9.88 -6.26
N ASN A 54 20.98 10.87 -6.37
CA ASN A 54 21.25 11.81 -5.29
C ASN A 54 20.01 12.66 -4.94
N VAL A 55 19.35 13.22 -5.95
CA VAL A 55 18.09 13.98 -5.76
C VAL A 55 17.03 13.10 -5.13
N SER A 56 16.87 11.87 -5.60
CA SER A 56 15.87 10.93 -5.09
C SER A 56 16.03 10.62 -3.60
N SER A 57 17.27 10.49 -3.14
CA SER A 57 17.56 10.17 -1.74
C SER A 57 17.16 11.33 -0.83
N ILE A 58 17.58 12.55 -1.19
CA ILE A 58 17.31 13.76 -0.40
C ILE A 58 15.81 14.08 -0.41
N LEU A 59 15.18 14.02 -1.58
CA LEU A 59 13.75 14.26 -1.71
C LEU A 59 12.93 13.24 -0.91
N LYS A 60 13.32 11.95 -0.96
CA LYS A 60 12.67 10.90 -0.16
C LYS A 60 12.80 11.18 1.32
N GLU A 61 13.98 11.58 1.79
CA GLU A 61 14.21 11.93 3.20
C GLU A 61 13.29 13.07 3.65
N ASP A 62 13.22 14.16 2.88
CA ASP A 62 12.32 15.29 3.18
C ASP A 62 10.84 14.86 3.22
N LEU A 63 10.40 14.05 2.24
CA LEU A 63 9.00 13.66 2.13
C LEU A 63 8.58 12.60 3.15
N THR A 64 9.48 11.73 3.59
CA THR A 64 9.17 10.76 4.66
C THR A 64 8.87 11.42 6.00
N GLN A 65 9.37 12.64 6.22
CA GLN A 65 9.14 13.41 7.45
C GLN A 65 7.81 14.17 7.46
N LEU A 66 7.03 14.12 6.38
CA LEU A 66 5.70 14.74 6.32
C LEU A 66 4.74 14.25 7.42
N GLY A 67 4.96 13.07 7.99
CA GLY A 67 4.11 12.54 9.06
C GLY A 67 4.51 12.86 10.48
N ALA A 68 5.66 13.51 10.70
CA ALA A 68 6.01 13.96 12.03
C ALA A 68 5.14 15.18 12.41
N LYS A 69 4.36 15.06 13.49
CA LYS A 69 3.54 16.14 14.07
C LYS A 69 3.68 16.27 15.59
N SER A 70 4.26 15.24 16.20
CA SER A 70 4.59 15.18 17.60
C SER A 70 6.11 15.13 17.81
N SER A 71 6.57 15.63 18.93
CA SER A 71 7.98 15.71 19.29
C SER A 71 8.19 15.43 20.77
N GLN A 72 9.35 14.88 21.11
CA GLN A 72 9.78 14.86 22.50
C GLN A 72 10.38 16.24 22.81
N GLU A 73 9.93 16.87 23.89
CA GLU A 73 10.52 18.15 24.30
C GLU A 73 11.80 17.91 25.10
N ALA A 74 12.76 18.82 24.97
CA ALA A 74 13.98 18.75 25.78
C ALA A 74 13.60 18.82 27.27
N PRO A 75 14.00 17.86 28.10
CA PRO A 75 13.60 17.83 29.50
C PRO A 75 14.10 19.09 30.19
N ALA A 76 13.21 19.78 30.91
CA ALA A 76 13.62 20.77 31.89
C ALA A 76 14.63 20.14 32.86
N ALA A 77 15.64 20.88 33.31
CA ALA A 77 16.70 20.36 34.17
C ALA A 77 16.09 19.62 35.40
N GLY A 78 16.27 18.29 35.44
CA GLY A 78 15.74 17.42 36.50
C GLY A 78 14.42 16.70 36.20
N ALA A 79 13.84 16.84 35.02
CA ALA A 79 12.63 16.12 34.60
C ALA A 79 12.95 14.92 33.69
N THR A 80 12.23 13.82 33.86
CA THR A 80 12.19 12.70 32.90
C THR A 80 10.96 12.89 32.02
N MET A 81 11.14 13.18 30.73
CA MET A 81 10.04 13.23 29.77
C MET A 81 9.95 11.93 28.99
N ASP A 82 8.91 11.14 29.26
CA ASP A 82 8.50 9.93 28.51
C ASP A 82 7.28 10.21 27.59
N ALA A 83 6.85 11.46 27.45
CA ALA A 83 5.65 11.83 26.70
C ALA A 83 5.98 12.69 25.47
N PHE A 84 5.39 12.34 24.33
CA PHE A 84 5.41 13.16 23.12
C PHE A 84 4.46 14.35 23.28
N SER A 85 4.94 15.56 22.97
CA SER A 85 4.16 16.79 22.90
C SER A 85 3.59 17.00 21.49
N THR A 86 2.44 17.68 21.43
CA THR A 86 1.80 18.16 20.19
C THR A 86 1.79 19.70 20.12
N ASP A 87 2.55 20.38 20.98
CA ASP A 87 2.50 21.85 21.10
C ASP A 87 2.91 22.56 19.80
N HIS A 88 3.80 21.95 19.03
CA HIS A 88 4.27 22.46 17.73
C HIS A 88 3.48 21.96 16.53
N MET A 89 2.46 21.11 16.74
CA MET A 89 1.68 20.49 15.64
C MET A 89 1.04 21.55 14.73
N HIS A 90 0.63 22.68 15.31
CA HIS A 90 -0.01 23.77 14.58
C HIS A 90 0.90 24.38 13.50
N ASP A 91 2.18 24.60 13.83
CA ASP A 91 3.17 25.18 12.92
C ASP A 91 3.46 24.28 11.71
N VAL A 92 3.31 22.96 11.88
CA VAL A 92 3.58 21.98 10.83
C VAL A 92 2.44 21.91 9.79
N PHE A 93 1.23 22.35 10.13
CA PHE A 93 0.12 22.40 9.17
C PHE A 93 0.20 23.65 8.30
N MET A 94 -0.17 23.54 7.03
CA MET A 94 -0.03 24.64 6.06
C MET A 94 -0.89 25.86 6.43
N ASP A 95 -2.18 25.65 6.72
CA ASP A 95 -3.13 26.71 7.13
C ASP A 95 -4.27 26.13 7.99
N PRO A 96 -4.00 25.73 9.24
CA PRO A 96 -4.99 25.09 10.11
C PRO A 96 -6.09 26.06 10.60
N ASP A 97 -5.82 27.35 10.67
CA ASP A 97 -6.66 28.37 11.32
C ASP A 97 -7.52 29.19 10.34
N ASN A 98 -7.57 28.81 9.06
CA ASN A 98 -8.35 29.54 8.07
C ASN A 98 -9.81 29.73 8.54
N ALA A 99 -10.32 30.97 8.49
CA ALA A 99 -11.68 31.27 8.94
C ALA A 99 -12.76 30.51 8.13
N ASP A 100 -12.46 30.18 6.86
CA ASP A 100 -13.30 29.38 5.99
C ASP A 100 -12.95 27.89 6.15
N ASN A 101 -13.88 27.10 6.71
CA ASN A 101 -13.70 25.66 6.90
C ASN A 101 -13.40 24.89 5.60
N THR A 102 -13.74 25.44 4.42
CA THR A 102 -13.43 24.80 3.13
C THR A 102 -12.00 25.04 2.64
N LYS A 103 -11.29 25.98 3.29
CA LYS A 103 -9.92 26.37 2.98
C LYS A 103 -8.92 26.02 4.08
N LYS A 104 -9.38 25.43 5.18
CA LYS A 104 -8.51 24.93 6.25
C LYS A 104 -7.63 23.81 5.73
N ASP A 105 -6.34 24.06 5.63
CA ASP A 105 -5.34 23.09 5.18
C ASP A 105 -4.61 22.49 6.39
N SER A 106 -5.16 21.40 6.91
CA SER A 106 -4.54 20.58 7.97
C SER A 106 -3.62 19.50 7.42
N SER A 107 -3.03 19.71 6.24
CA SER A 107 -1.93 18.89 5.72
C SER A 107 -0.60 19.60 5.95
N SER A 108 0.52 18.88 5.82
CA SER A 108 1.86 19.46 5.90
C SER A 108 2.53 19.65 4.55
N TYR A 109 1.74 19.69 3.47
CA TYR A 109 2.28 19.91 2.12
C TYR A 109 1.35 20.73 1.23
N SER A 110 1.93 21.38 0.23
CA SER A 110 1.22 22.03 -0.87
C SER A 110 1.90 21.72 -2.19
N ILE A 111 1.10 21.37 -3.19
CA ILE A 111 1.54 21.18 -4.57
C ILE A 111 0.88 22.28 -5.38
N THR A 112 1.68 23.06 -6.09
CA THR A 112 1.22 24.13 -6.96
C THR A 112 1.86 23.96 -8.33
N GLU A 113 1.09 24.06 -9.40
CA GLU A 113 1.66 24.15 -10.75
C GLU A 113 2.51 25.41 -10.84
N ASN A 114 3.73 25.31 -11.36
CA ASN A 114 4.60 26.46 -11.49
C ASN A 114 4.05 27.39 -12.58
N HIS A 115 3.86 28.68 -12.23
CA HIS A 115 3.24 29.66 -13.11
C HIS A 115 4.07 29.85 -14.40
N GLY A 116 3.69 29.14 -15.48
CA GLY A 116 4.29 29.32 -16.81
C GLY A 116 4.64 28.04 -17.57
N SER A 117 4.59 26.85 -16.95
CA SER A 117 4.81 25.59 -17.66
C SER A 117 3.96 24.46 -17.08
N ALA A 118 3.29 23.72 -17.96
CA ALA A 118 2.54 22.53 -17.58
C ALA A 118 3.45 21.36 -17.18
N ASP A 119 4.77 21.47 -17.30
CA ASP A 119 5.74 20.39 -17.07
C ASP A 119 6.46 20.50 -15.72
N PHE A 120 6.22 21.57 -14.95
CA PHE A 120 6.89 21.80 -13.67
C PHE A 120 5.89 22.09 -12.56
N ASP A 121 5.86 21.21 -11.56
CA ASP A 121 5.19 21.46 -10.29
C ASP A 121 6.16 22.12 -9.30
N SER A 122 5.61 22.72 -8.25
CA SER A 122 6.32 23.16 -7.06
C SER A 122 5.71 22.45 -5.86
N LEU A 123 6.57 21.90 -5.01
CA LEU A 123 6.20 21.17 -3.81
C LEU A 123 6.75 21.89 -2.59
N THR A 124 5.86 22.37 -1.73
CA THR A 124 6.23 22.90 -0.42
C THR A 124 5.80 21.91 0.65
N LEU A 125 6.67 21.64 1.62
CA LEU A 125 6.40 20.77 2.76
C LEU A 125 6.87 21.42 4.06
N ARG A 126 6.23 21.05 5.16
CA ARG A 126 6.66 21.40 6.51
C ARG A 126 7.01 20.15 7.29
N ARG A 127 8.13 20.19 8.00
CA ARG A 127 8.67 19.07 8.79
C ARG A 127 9.22 19.55 10.12
N VAL A 128 9.31 18.63 11.08
CA VAL A 128 9.96 18.86 12.37
C VAL A 128 11.42 18.45 12.26
N ARG A 129 12.34 19.32 12.71
CA ARG A 129 13.75 19.01 12.90
C ARG A 129 13.99 18.59 14.36
N TYR A 130 14.73 17.50 14.52
CA TYR A 130 15.10 16.93 15.80
C TYR A 130 16.60 17.09 16.07
N ASP A 131 16.99 17.09 17.35
CA ASP A 131 18.40 16.95 17.77
C ASP A 131 18.86 15.48 17.73
N ASP A 132 20.13 15.22 18.03
CA ASP A 132 20.71 13.87 18.06
C ASP A 132 20.04 12.94 19.09
N ASN A 133 19.32 13.50 20.07
CA ASN A 133 18.58 12.75 21.08
C ASN A 133 17.09 12.58 20.73
N GLY A 134 16.64 13.10 19.59
CA GLY A 134 15.25 13.03 19.15
C GLY A 134 14.34 14.12 19.73
N HIS A 135 14.89 15.16 20.36
CA HIS A 135 14.11 16.28 20.89
C HIS A 135 13.76 17.30 19.80
N TYR A 136 12.66 18.02 20.00
CA TYR A 136 12.26 19.14 19.16
C TYR A 136 13.36 20.21 19.08
N VAL A 137 13.64 20.68 17.86
CA VAL A 137 14.52 21.83 17.61
C VAL A 137 13.78 22.96 16.89
N ALA A 138 13.12 22.63 15.78
CA ALA A 138 12.46 23.62 14.92
C ALA A 138 11.43 22.99 13.96
N VAL A 139 10.54 23.82 13.43
CA VAL A 139 9.74 23.49 12.25
C VAL A 139 10.35 24.17 11.02
N GLU A 140 10.66 23.38 10.00
CA GLU A 140 11.24 23.83 8.74
C GLU A 140 10.24 23.70 7.60
N GLN A 141 10.23 24.70 6.73
CA GLN A 141 9.56 24.65 5.44
C GLN A 141 10.59 24.36 4.35
N ILE A 142 10.42 23.25 3.64
CA ILE A 142 11.22 22.89 2.48
C ILE A 142 10.40 23.14 1.22
N SER A 143 11.01 23.75 0.21
CA SER A 143 10.40 23.95 -1.10
C SER A 143 11.24 23.30 -2.19
N TRP A 144 10.58 22.59 -3.10
CA TRP A 144 11.16 21.96 -4.28
C TRP A 144 10.50 22.56 -5.51
N PHE A 145 11.29 23.17 -6.39
CA PHE A 145 10.78 23.85 -7.58
C PHE A 145 11.83 23.89 -8.68
N VAL A 146 11.37 24.07 -9.93
CA VAL A 146 12.25 24.19 -11.09
C VAL A 146 12.29 25.65 -11.56
N GLU A 147 13.48 26.19 -11.73
CA GLU A 147 13.73 27.51 -12.33
C GLU A 147 14.86 27.36 -13.35
N ASP A 148 14.65 27.85 -14.57
CA ASP A 148 15.61 27.74 -15.68
C ASP A 148 16.14 26.30 -15.89
N HIS A 149 15.23 25.32 -15.96
CA HIS A 149 15.57 23.88 -16.07
C HIS A 149 16.48 23.35 -14.95
N THR A 150 16.55 24.05 -13.81
CA THR A 150 17.34 23.66 -12.65
C THR A 150 16.41 23.37 -11.48
N LEU A 151 16.45 22.15 -10.96
CA LEU A 151 15.73 21.77 -9.75
C LEU A 151 16.44 22.38 -8.55
N LYS A 152 15.70 23.18 -7.79
CA LYS A 152 16.18 23.87 -6.59
C LYS A 152 15.44 23.35 -5.36
N ARG A 153 16.16 23.30 -4.24
CA ARG A 153 15.65 23.00 -2.90
C ARG A 153 15.84 24.22 -2.02
N GLY A 154 14.75 24.81 -1.53
CA GLY A 154 14.73 25.87 -0.54
C GLY A 154 14.51 25.33 0.86
N CYS A 155 15.16 25.88 1.88
CA CYS A 155 14.86 25.62 3.28
C CYS A 155 14.71 26.91 4.09
N GLN A 156 13.70 26.98 4.95
CA GLN A 156 13.45 28.11 5.86
C GLN A 156 12.92 27.60 7.20
N THR A 157 13.46 28.08 8.32
CA THR A 157 12.85 27.85 9.64
C THR A 157 11.60 28.72 9.81
N ILE A 158 10.49 28.10 10.20
CA ILE A 158 9.20 28.76 10.47
C ILE A 158 9.03 29.04 11.97
N SER A 159 9.42 28.08 12.81
CA SER A 159 9.38 28.21 14.27
C SER A 159 10.51 27.41 14.94
N GLY A 160 10.87 27.77 16.18
CA GLY A 160 11.93 27.12 16.95
C GLY A 160 13.33 27.74 16.72
N THR A 161 14.37 26.91 16.89
CA THR A 161 15.77 27.35 16.81
C THR A 161 16.25 27.35 15.36
N GLU A 162 16.70 28.51 14.88
CA GLU A 162 17.23 28.69 13.52
C GLU A 162 18.52 27.88 13.27
N ASP A 163 18.65 27.39 12.04
CA ASP A 163 19.94 26.99 11.46
C ASP A 163 20.35 28.05 10.42
N THR A 164 21.26 28.94 10.79
CA THR A 164 21.63 30.10 9.97
C THR A 164 22.23 29.72 8.62
N ASP A 165 22.86 28.55 8.54
CA ASP A 165 23.63 28.12 7.38
C ASP A 165 22.75 27.29 6.43
N LEU A 166 21.88 26.45 6.97
CA LEU A 166 21.05 25.54 6.17
C LEU A 166 19.63 26.05 5.97
N CYS A 167 19.00 26.61 7.00
CA CYS A 167 17.57 26.93 7.04
C CYS A 167 17.30 28.25 7.79
N PRO A 168 17.77 29.40 7.30
CA PRO A 168 17.62 30.67 8.01
C PRO A 168 16.15 31.10 8.10
N THR A 169 15.79 31.85 9.15
CA THR A 169 14.41 32.32 9.36
C THR A 169 14.03 33.46 8.41
N SER A 170 15.00 34.33 8.09
CA SER A 170 14.77 35.59 7.35
C SER A 170 14.38 35.41 5.88
N LYS A 171 14.94 34.40 5.21
CA LYS A 171 14.66 34.06 3.81
C LYS A 171 15.01 32.60 3.56
N PRO A 172 14.33 31.90 2.63
CA PRO A 172 14.73 30.55 2.26
C PRO A 172 16.17 30.51 1.73
N ASN A 173 16.98 29.60 2.26
CA ASN A 173 18.26 29.25 1.65
C ASN A 173 17.99 28.28 0.48
N VAL A 174 18.34 28.69 -0.73
CA VAL A 174 18.00 27.96 -1.97
C VAL A 174 19.27 27.36 -2.57
N VAL A 175 19.28 26.04 -2.71
CA VAL A 175 20.39 25.26 -3.26
C VAL A 175 19.98 24.62 -4.59
N SER A 176 20.86 24.66 -5.57
CA SER A 176 20.65 23.97 -6.85
C SER A 176 21.01 22.49 -6.73
N MET A 177 20.06 21.61 -7.04
CA MET A 177 20.16 20.17 -6.83
C MET A 177 20.51 19.42 -8.10
N ALA A 178 19.92 19.83 -9.23
CA ALA A 178 20.15 19.21 -10.53
C ALA A 178 19.84 20.18 -11.66
N GLU A 179 20.63 20.12 -12.73
CA GLU A 179 20.42 20.87 -13.99
C GLU A 179 19.84 19.96 -15.08
N GLY A 180 19.25 20.55 -16.11
CA GLY A 180 18.73 19.81 -17.26
C GLY A 180 17.41 19.10 -17.00
N ILE A 181 16.55 19.69 -16.15
CA ILE A 181 15.24 19.14 -15.80
C ILE A 181 14.26 19.39 -16.94
N GLU A 182 13.72 18.32 -17.51
CA GLU A 182 12.68 18.39 -18.55
C GLU A 182 11.28 18.33 -17.94
N ASN A 183 11.12 17.59 -16.84
CA ASN A 183 9.83 17.37 -16.20
C ASN A 183 10.03 17.18 -14.69
N PHE A 184 9.15 17.79 -13.89
CA PHE A 184 9.07 17.56 -12.45
C PHE A 184 7.59 17.63 -12.04
N LYS A 185 7.02 16.46 -11.73
CA LYS A 185 5.60 16.30 -11.38
C LYS A 185 5.43 15.61 -10.06
N VAL A 186 4.45 16.09 -9.30
CA VAL A 186 4.10 15.53 -7.99
C VAL A 186 2.62 15.21 -7.98
N HIS A 187 2.31 13.92 -7.92
CA HIS A 187 0.96 13.43 -7.84
C HIS A 187 0.66 12.96 -6.42
N ALA A 188 -0.32 13.61 -5.79
CA ALA A 188 -0.88 13.11 -4.55
C ALA A 188 -1.69 11.84 -4.81
N ALA A 189 -1.51 10.83 -3.97
CA ALA A 189 -2.40 9.67 -3.99
C ALA A 189 -3.82 10.14 -3.71
N GLU A 190 -4.80 9.57 -4.42
CA GLU A 190 -6.20 9.78 -4.09
C GLU A 190 -6.41 9.40 -2.62
N PRO A 191 -7.12 10.24 -1.85
CA PRO A 191 -7.51 9.92 -0.49
C PRO A 191 -8.14 8.53 -0.45
N GLY A 192 -7.40 7.57 0.13
CA GLY A 192 -7.94 6.24 0.41
C GLY A 192 -9.17 6.38 1.29
N ALA A 193 -10.20 5.55 1.05
CA ALA A 193 -11.51 5.54 1.68
C ALA A 193 -11.75 6.72 2.66
N LYS A 194 -12.51 7.73 2.22
CA LYS A 194 -12.86 8.98 2.96
C LYS A 194 -13.41 8.80 4.38
N GLU A 195 -13.60 7.56 4.83
CA GLU A 195 -13.97 7.21 6.19
C GLU A 195 -12.89 6.31 6.78
N SER A 196 -12.13 6.90 7.71
CA SER A 196 -11.28 6.21 8.68
C SER A 196 -11.91 4.88 9.09
N THR A 197 -11.21 3.77 8.92
CA THR A 197 -11.56 2.49 9.56
C THR A 197 -13.07 2.17 9.58
N SER A 198 -13.78 2.22 8.44
CA SER A 198 -15.19 1.83 8.46
C SER A 198 -15.28 0.32 8.70
N ARG A 199 -15.40 -0.03 9.98
CA ARG A 199 -15.80 -1.36 10.42
C ARG A 199 -17.16 -1.62 9.76
N ILE A 200 -17.21 -2.60 8.88
CA ILE A 200 -18.42 -2.96 8.15
C ILE A 200 -19.25 -3.92 9.00
N PHE A 201 -18.59 -4.75 9.80
CA PHE A 201 -19.22 -5.78 10.62
C PHE A 201 -18.54 -5.90 12.00
N PRO A 202 -19.30 -6.17 13.09
CA PRO A 202 -20.76 -6.32 13.18
C PRO A 202 -21.52 -5.00 13.15
N SER A 203 -20.85 -3.88 13.37
CA SER A 203 -21.41 -2.53 13.23
C SER A 203 -20.29 -1.56 12.87
N SER A 204 -20.67 -0.40 12.33
CA SER A 204 -19.78 0.77 12.23
C SER A 204 -19.43 1.34 13.61
N ASP A 205 -20.28 1.09 14.61
CA ASP A 205 -20.02 1.42 16.01
C ASP A 205 -18.99 0.43 16.60
N THR A 206 -17.82 0.95 16.98
CA THR A 206 -16.73 0.14 17.52
C THR A 206 -17.06 -0.50 18.86
N SER A 207 -18.05 0.02 19.62
CA SER A 207 -18.49 -0.55 20.89
C SER A 207 -19.35 -1.81 20.74
N LYS A 208 -19.88 -2.07 19.53
CA LYS A 208 -20.70 -3.25 19.24
C LYS A 208 -19.85 -4.36 18.64
N HIS A 209 -19.76 -5.48 19.33
CA HIS A 209 -18.97 -6.64 18.92
C HIS A 209 -19.79 -7.92 18.76
N ASP A 210 -21.05 -7.89 19.15
CA ASP A 210 -21.95 -9.03 19.07
C ASP A 210 -22.29 -9.38 17.62
N PHE A 211 -22.36 -10.68 17.33
CA PHE A 211 -22.78 -11.21 16.03
C PHE A 211 -23.58 -12.50 16.21
N ARG A 212 -24.25 -12.90 15.13
CA ARG A 212 -25.01 -14.15 15.05
C ARG A 212 -24.53 -14.98 13.86
N LEU A 213 -24.63 -16.31 13.98
CA LEU A 213 -24.46 -17.25 12.87
C LEU A 213 -25.82 -17.87 12.53
N VAL A 214 -26.19 -17.87 11.26
CA VAL A 214 -27.48 -18.39 10.78
C VAL A 214 -27.23 -19.60 9.87
N PRO A 215 -27.69 -20.80 10.23
CA PRO A 215 -27.45 -21.98 9.42
C PRO A 215 -28.24 -21.94 8.11
N ARG A 216 -27.57 -22.34 7.03
CA ARG A 216 -28.20 -22.65 5.74
C ARG A 216 -28.29 -24.16 5.59
N TYR A 217 -29.51 -24.65 5.37
CA TYR A 217 -29.83 -26.07 5.26
C TYR A 217 -31.05 -26.28 4.36
N GLY A 218 -31.29 -27.52 3.94
CA GLY A 218 -32.41 -27.88 3.06
C GLY A 218 -32.12 -27.76 1.56
N ASP A 219 -31.00 -27.14 1.19
CA ASP A 219 -30.44 -27.16 -0.16
C ASP A 219 -29.62 -28.44 -0.39
N TYR A 220 -29.41 -28.81 -1.66
CA TYR A 220 -28.65 -30.01 -2.03
C TYR A 220 -27.23 -29.99 -1.43
N TYR A 221 -26.88 -31.06 -0.70
CA TYR A 221 -25.64 -31.23 0.06
C TYR A 221 -25.40 -30.30 1.27
N LEU A 222 -26.39 -29.51 1.72
CA LEU A 222 -26.23 -28.66 2.90
C LEU A 222 -27.02 -29.19 4.11
N ALA A 223 -26.27 -29.70 5.09
CA ALA A 223 -26.82 -30.23 6.33
C ALA A 223 -27.00 -29.14 7.39
N TYR A 224 -28.03 -29.30 8.22
CA TYR A 224 -28.23 -28.46 9.39
C TYR A 224 -27.06 -28.58 10.37
N THR A 225 -26.69 -27.46 10.98
CA THR A 225 -25.72 -27.39 12.08
C THR A 225 -26.34 -26.59 13.22
N ASN A 226 -26.10 -27.03 14.45
CA ASN A 226 -26.61 -26.37 15.63
C ASN A 226 -25.76 -25.14 15.97
N VAL A 227 -26.41 -24.04 16.36
CA VAL A 227 -25.77 -22.76 16.68
C VAL A 227 -26.18 -22.30 18.08
N GLU A 228 -25.19 -22.05 18.94
CA GLU A 228 -25.41 -21.64 20.33
C GLU A 228 -24.50 -20.47 20.74
N PRO A 229 -25.04 -19.35 21.29
CA PRO A 229 -26.47 -19.06 21.46
C PRO A 229 -27.14 -18.78 20.11
N ALA A 230 -28.39 -19.24 19.94
CA ALA A 230 -29.12 -19.12 18.68
C ALA A 230 -29.31 -17.67 18.23
N GLU A 231 -29.40 -16.71 19.15
CA GLU A 231 -29.59 -15.28 18.88
C GLU A 231 -28.28 -14.52 18.65
N GLY A 232 -27.13 -15.17 18.87
CA GLY A 232 -25.81 -14.57 18.77
C GLY A 232 -25.31 -13.91 20.07
N GLY A 233 -24.04 -13.49 20.04
CA GLY A 233 -23.31 -12.89 21.15
C GLY A 233 -21.87 -12.57 20.74
N LEU A 234 -20.98 -12.36 21.72
CA LEU A 234 -19.55 -12.13 21.48
C LEU A 234 -18.82 -13.36 20.93
N SER A 235 -19.39 -14.53 21.19
CA SER A 235 -18.87 -15.83 20.82
C SER A 235 -20.03 -16.76 20.49
N VAL A 236 -19.92 -17.53 19.41
CA VAL A 236 -20.95 -18.44 18.92
C VAL A 236 -20.33 -19.80 18.64
N THR A 237 -20.93 -20.86 19.17
CA THR A 237 -20.49 -22.24 19.05
C THR A 237 -21.35 -23.00 18.05
N LEU A 238 -20.68 -23.69 17.13
CA LEU A 238 -21.26 -24.56 16.12
C LEU A 238 -21.05 -26.02 16.51
N SER A 239 -22.06 -26.85 16.29
CA SER A 239 -22.00 -28.30 16.57
C SER A 239 -22.89 -29.08 15.60
N SER A 240 -22.84 -30.42 15.69
CA SER A 240 -23.62 -31.33 14.83
C SER A 240 -23.27 -31.16 13.36
N PHE A 241 -21.99 -31.27 13.01
CA PHE A 241 -21.55 -31.20 11.62
C PHE A 241 -21.90 -32.49 10.88
N ALA A 242 -22.10 -32.39 9.57
CA ALA A 242 -22.22 -33.55 8.71
C ALA A 242 -20.86 -34.24 8.54
N SER A 243 -20.90 -35.56 8.45
CA SER A 243 -19.76 -36.42 8.14
C SER A 243 -19.85 -36.91 6.70
N ASN A 244 -18.74 -36.86 5.98
CA ASN A 244 -18.52 -37.53 4.70
C ASN A 244 -17.56 -38.70 4.88
N TYR A 245 -17.72 -39.44 5.99
CA TYR A 245 -16.95 -40.63 6.29
C TYR A 245 -17.90 -41.83 6.36
N ASP A 246 -17.59 -42.86 5.59
CA ASP A 246 -18.25 -44.14 5.65
C ASP A 246 -17.64 -44.95 6.80
N PHE A 247 -18.40 -45.10 7.89
CA PHE A 247 -17.94 -45.84 9.07
C PHE A 247 -17.92 -47.36 8.84
N GLU A 248 -18.72 -47.88 7.91
CA GLU A 248 -18.76 -49.30 7.59
C GLU A 248 -17.53 -49.69 6.76
N ASN A 249 -17.24 -48.91 5.70
CA ASN A 249 -16.10 -49.16 4.82
C ASN A 249 -14.79 -48.52 5.29
N GLN A 250 -14.84 -47.69 6.34
CA GLN A 250 -13.69 -46.95 6.89
C GLN A 250 -12.99 -46.05 5.86
N THR A 251 -13.77 -45.46 4.95
CA THR A 251 -13.26 -44.62 3.86
C THR A 251 -14.02 -43.31 3.73
N PRO A 252 -13.36 -42.22 3.28
CA PRO A 252 -14.08 -40.99 2.94
C PRO A 252 -15.05 -41.21 1.77
N ILE A 253 -16.24 -40.63 1.88
CA ILE A 253 -17.21 -40.57 0.78
C ILE A 253 -16.81 -39.42 -0.15
N THR A 254 -16.37 -39.72 -1.36
CA THR A 254 -15.95 -38.71 -2.34
C THR A 254 -17.08 -38.22 -3.24
N ASP A 255 -18.15 -39.02 -3.36
CA ASP A 255 -19.19 -38.86 -4.37
C ASP A 255 -20.46 -38.17 -3.84
N GLY A 256 -20.33 -37.45 -2.73
CA GLY A 256 -21.34 -36.58 -2.15
C GLY A 256 -20.65 -35.58 -1.22
N LYS A 257 -20.93 -34.28 -1.38
CA LYS A 257 -20.20 -33.22 -0.64
C LYS A 257 -21.06 -32.61 0.44
N ASN A 258 -21.49 -33.41 1.42
CA ASN A 258 -22.27 -32.87 2.54
C ASN A 258 -21.42 -31.84 3.27
N ALA A 259 -21.97 -30.63 3.40
CA ALA A 259 -21.33 -29.53 4.07
C ALA A 259 -22.31 -28.84 5.01
N ASN A 260 -21.78 -28.16 6.01
CA ASN A 260 -22.53 -27.22 6.81
C ASN A 260 -22.10 -25.82 6.40
N GLN A 261 -23.07 -24.91 6.26
CA GLN A 261 -22.79 -23.51 5.97
C GLN A 261 -23.58 -22.63 6.93
N VAL A 262 -22.90 -21.66 7.53
CA VAL A 262 -23.53 -20.65 8.39
C VAL A 262 -23.18 -19.25 7.91
N PHE A 263 -24.16 -18.37 7.93
CA PHE A 263 -24.02 -16.99 7.49
C PHE A 263 -23.88 -16.05 8.66
N VAL A 264 -23.06 -15.02 8.48
CA VAL A 264 -22.82 -14.02 9.51
C VAL A 264 -23.93 -12.95 9.45
N ALA A 265 -24.53 -12.68 10.61
CA ALA A 265 -25.65 -11.78 10.78
C ALA A 265 -25.44 -10.88 12.02
N GLU A 266 -26.17 -9.78 12.09
CA GLU A 266 -26.25 -8.98 13.30
C GLU A 266 -26.99 -9.77 14.40
N LYS A 267 -26.63 -9.54 15.67
CA LYS A 267 -27.34 -10.14 16.80
C LYS A 267 -28.81 -9.72 16.77
N ASN A 268 -29.70 -10.70 16.66
CA ASN A 268 -31.14 -10.48 16.67
C ASN A 268 -31.87 -11.74 17.14
N GLY A 269 -33.11 -11.54 17.62
CA GLY A 269 -34.00 -12.57 18.15
C GLY A 269 -34.90 -13.28 17.11
N VAL A 270 -34.68 -13.00 15.82
CA VAL A 270 -35.70 -13.21 14.78
C VAL A 270 -35.44 -14.51 14.04
N SER A 271 -36.47 -15.35 13.88
CA SER A 271 -36.40 -16.55 13.06
C SER A 271 -36.83 -16.24 11.62
N ASP A 272 -35.93 -16.43 10.65
CA ASP A 272 -36.18 -16.31 9.21
C ASP A 272 -35.08 -17.10 8.46
N THR A 273 -35.16 -17.15 7.14
CA THR A 273 -34.16 -17.76 6.26
C THR A 273 -32.85 -16.98 6.30
N TRP A 274 -31.74 -17.70 6.08
CA TRP A 274 -30.40 -17.11 6.02
C TRP A 274 -30.30 -15.93 5.02
N LYS A 275 -31.08 -15.97 3.93
CA LYS A 275 -31.09 -14.93 2.87
C LYS A 275 -31.54 -13.56 3.39
N ASN A 276 -32.47 -13.57 4.34
CA ASN A 276 -33.04 -12.37 4.94
C ASN A 276 -32.24 -11.91 6.16
N LEU A 277 -31.69 -12.87 6.92
CA LEU A 277 -30.99 -12.56 8.16
C LEU A 277 -29.51 -12.18 7.97
N CYS A 278 -28.85 -12.65 6.91
CA CYS A 278 -27.42 -12.38 6.72
C CYS A 278 -27.14 -10.90 6.51
N LYS A 279 -26.01 -10.41 7.05
CA LYS A 279 -25.58 -9.04 6.79
C LYS A 279 -25.12 -8.92 5.34
N LYS A 280 -25.94 -8.25 4.53
CA LYS A 280 -25.58 -7.90 3.15
C LYS A 280 -24.54 -6.79 3.18
N VAL A 281 -23.42 -7.01 2.51
CA VAL A 281 -22.35 -6.04 2.35
C VAL A 281 -22.08 -5.78 0.87
N THR A 282 -21.64 -4.57 0.58
CA THR A 282 -21.13 -4.18 -0.72
C THR A 282 -19.61 -4.04 -0.61
N LEU A 283 -18.89 -4.79 -1.43
CA LEU A 283 -17.44 -4.72 -1.53
C LEU A 283 -17.10 -3.91 -2.79
N ASP A 284 -16.46 -2.77 -2.59
CA ASP A 284 -16.11 -1.81 -3.63
C ASP A 284 -14.98 -2.32 -4.52
N SER A 285 -14.90 -1.79 -5.74
CA SER A 285 -13.82 -2.14 -6.66
C SER A 285 -12.47 -1.66 -6.14
N ASN A 286 -11.43 -2.48 -6.28
CA ASN A 286 -10.04 -2.19 -5.90
C ASN A 286 -9.79 -1.83 -4.42
N VAL A 287 -10.74 -2.10 -3.53
CA VAL A 287 -10.58 -1.89 -2.09
C VAL A 287 -10.03 -3.13 -1.41
N THR A 288 -9.11 -2.93 -0.46
CA THR A 288 -8.58 -4.00 0.39
C THR A 288 -9.42 -4.10 1.65
N TYR A 289 -9.82 -5.31 1.99
CA TYR A 289 -10.60 -5.63 3.17
C TYR A 289 -9.81 -6.57 4.07
N GLU A 290 -10.04 -6.47 5.38
CA GLU A 290 -9.54 -7.42 6.38
C GLU A 290 -10.72 -8.03 7.11
N ILE A 291 -10.75 -9.35 7.13
CA ILE A 291 -11.60 -10.14 8.02
C ILE A 291 -10.73 -10.61 9.17
N SER A 292 -11.24 -10.46 10.39
CA SER A 292 -10.60 -11.00 11.57
C SER A 292 -11.58 -11.68 12.49
N PHE A 293 -11.18 -12.80 13.08
CA PHE A 293 -11.95 -13.51 14.10
C PHE A 293 -11.01 -14.37 14.95
N THR A 294 -11.48 -14.76 16.13
CA THR A 294 -10.78 -15.66 17.03
C THR A 294 -11.49 -17.01 17.07
N MET A 295 -10.72 -18.08 17.29
CA MET A 295 -11.23 -19.43 17.43
C MET A 295 -10.50 -20.08 18.61
N PRO A 296 -11.09 -20.03 19.82
CA PRO A 296 -10.46 -20.54 21.02
C PRO A 296 -10.25 -22.06 20.94
N TYR A 297 -9.35 -22.57 21.76
CA TYR A 297 -9.09 -24.00 21.84
C TYR A 297 -10.28 -24.76 22.45
N SER A 298 -10.72 -25.82 21.77
CA SER A 298 -11.68 -26.79 22.30
C SER A 298 -10.97 -28.12 22.59
N SER A 299 -11.32 -28.77 23.69
CA SER A 299 -10.79 -30.07 24.09
C SER A 299 -11.55 -31.27 23.51
N ASP A 300 -12.30 -31.07 22.42
CA ASP A 300 -13.15 -32.09 21.78
C ASP A 300 -12.58 -32.63 20.45
N ALA A 301 -13.40 -33.40 19.72
CA ALA A 301 -13.03 -34.07 18.49
C ALA A 301 -12.66 -33.13 17.33
N SER A 302 -12.96 -31.83 17.41
CA SER A 302 -12.52 -30.80 16.45
C SER A 302 -10.99 -30.72 16.36
N ARG A 303 -10.25 -31.16 17.39
CA ARG A 303 -8.78 -31.25 17.40
C ARG A 303 -8.22 -32.28 16.41
N LEU A 304 -9.03 -33.25 16.02
CA LEU A 304 -8.66 -34.30 15.08
C LEU A 304 -8.83 -33.85 13.62
N PHE A 305 -9.06 -32.56 13.40
CA PHE A 305 -9.12 -31.96 12.08
C PHE A 305 -7.83 -32.24 11.29
N CYS A 306 -7.98 -32.76 10.08
CA CYS A 306 -6.87 -33.13 9.20
C CYS A 306 -6.82 -32.17 8.01
N PRO A 307 -5.88 -31.19 8.00
CA PRO A 307 -5.68 -30.31 6.85
C PRO A 307 -5.45 -31.09 5.56
N GLY A 308 -6.10 -30.66 4.47
CA GLY A 308 -6.05 -31.34 3.18
C GLY A 308 -7.06 -32.47 3.00
N ARG A 309 -7.67 -32.97 4.08
CA ARG A 309 -8.81 -33.91 4.04
C ARG A 309 -10.10 -33.23 4.48
N ASP A 310 -10.10 -32.61 5.66
CA ASP A 310 -11.22 -31.82 6.15
C ASP A 310 -11.16 -30.40 5.60
N TYR A 311 -12.32 -29.77 5.48
CA TYR A 311 -12.47 -28.44 4.92
C TYR A 311 -13.14 -27.50 5.90
N MET A 312 -12.44 -26.41 6.21
CA MET A 312 -12.94 -25.29 7.00
C MET A 312 -12.54 -24.01 6.31
N SER A 313 -13.53 -23.22 5.91
CA SER A 313 -13.28 -21.96 5.23
C SER A 313 -14.29 -20.90 5.60
N PHE A 314 -13.92 -19.64 5.39
CA PHE A 314 -14.89 -18.57 5.28
C PHE A 314 -14.76 -17.94 3.91
N GLY A 315 -15.84 -17.33 3.45
CA GLY A 315 -15.87 -16.63 2.19
C GLY A 315 -17.15 -15.83 2.04
N PHE A 316 -17.36 -15.32 0.83
CA PHE A 316 -18.56 -14.56 0.51
C PHE A 316 -19.48 -15.38 -0.39
N ARG A 317 -20.78 -15.19 -0.22
CA ARG A 317 -21.82 -15.79 -1.05
C ARG A 317 -22.81 -14.71 -1.46
N ARG A 318 -23.36 -14.79 -2.67
CA ARG A 318 -24.42 -13.88 -3.10
C ARG A 318 -25.67 -14.12 -2.26
N SER A 319 -26.34 -13.06 -1.80
CA SER A 319 -27.53 -13.22 -0.96
C SER A 319 -28.72 -13.85 -1.69
N SER A 320 -28.74 -13.81 -3.03
CA SER A 320 -29.83 -14.35 -3.87
C SER A 320 -29.91 -15.88 -3.86
N ASP A 321 -28.76 -16.54 -4.04
CA ASP A 321 -28.66 -17.97 -4.33
C ASP A 321 -27.59 -18.69 -3.48
N GLY A 322 -26.78 -17.92 -2.75
CA GLY A 322 -25.71 -18.44 -1.92
C GLY A 322 -24.56 -19.03 -2.73
N THR A 323 -24.39 -18.61 -4.00
CA THR A 323 -23.25 -18.97 -4.85
C THR A 323 -22.03 -18.14 -4.51
N LYS A 324 -20.83 -18.71 -4.70
CA LYS A 324 -19.56 -18.01 -4.48
C LYS A 324 -19.28 -17.02 -5.63
N PRO A 325 -18.98 -15.74 -5.35
CA PRO A 325 -18.47 -14.82 -6.37
C PRO A 325 -17.15 -15.32 -6.97
N SER A 326 -17.02 -15.31 -8.30
CA SER A 326 -15.82 -15.84 -8.99
C SER A 326 -14.51 -15.10 -8.68
N GLN A 327 -14.60 -13.89 -8.14
CA GLN A 327 -13.46 -13.00 -7.91
C GLN A 327 -12.83 -13.14 -6.53
N ILE A 328 -13.51 -13.79 -5.59
CA ILE A 328 -13.02 -13.99 -4.22
C ILE A 328 -12.98 -15.49 -3.95
N ASN A 329 -11.79 -15.97 -3.58
CA ASN A 329 -11.64 -17.34 -3.09
C ASN A 329 -12.06 -17.44 -1.63
N ASP A 330 -12.46 -18.64 -1.24
CA ASP A 330 -12.64 -18.93 0.17
C ASP A 330 -11.27 -19.03 0.83
N PHE A 331 -11.22 -18.60 2.09
CA PHE A 331 -10.01 -18.60 2.89
C PHE A 331 -10.09 -19.76 3.88
N LEU A 332 -9.12 -20.67 3.77
CA LEU A 332 -9.00 -21.82 4.65
C LEU A 332 -8.51 -21.39 6.02
N PHE A 333 -9.03 -22.05 7.05
CA PHE A 333 -8.56 -21.89 8.42
C PHE A 333 -8.72 -23.19 9.19
N PHE A 334 -7.89 -23.42 10.21
CA PHE A 334 -7.81 -24.72 10.90
C PHE A 334 -7.91 -24.58 12.42
N PRO A 335 -8.56 -25.50 13.13
CA PRO A 335 -8.65 -25.43 14.59
C PRO A 335 -7.30 -25.49 15.29
N PRO A 336 -7.14 -24.78 16.42
CA PRO A 336 -5.96 -24.93 17.24
C PRO A 336 -5.89 -26.38 17.75
N THR A 337 -4.73 -27.03 17.59
CA THR A 337 -4.55 -28.46 17.90
C THR A 337 -4.11 -28.72 19.34
N ASN A 338 -3.49 -27.72 19.99
CA ASN A 338 -2.90 -27.80 21.32
C ASN A 338 -3.39 -26.69 22.25
N ALA A 339 -3.57 -27.01 23.53
CA ALA A 339 -3.84 -26.03 24.58
C ALA A 339 -2.64 -25.07 24.72
N GLY A 340 -2.90 -23.76 24.75
CA GLY A 340 -1.84 -22.73 24.83
C GLY A 340 -1.14 -22.43 23.49
N ALA A 341 -1.50 -23.11 22.39
CA ALA A 341 -1.21 -22.58 21.06
C ALA A 341 -1.94 -21.24 20.94
N SER A 342 -1.26 -20.20 20.44
CA SER A 342 -1.81 -18.86 20.24
C SER A 342 -3.25 -18.97 19.71
N GLU A 343 -4.23 -18.66 20.57
CA GLU A 343 -5.63 -18.39 20.18
C GLU A 343 -5.74 -17.06 19.42
N GLY A 344 -4.63 -16.62 18.82
CA GLY A 344 -4.47 -15.33 18.19
C GLY A 344 -5.56 -15.07 17.16
N THR A 345 -5.90 -13.80 17.03
CA THR A 345 -6.84 -13.33 16.04
C THR A 345 -6.36 -13.74 14.65
N ARG A 346 -7.17 -14.56 13.97
CA ARG A 346 -6.96 -14.95 12.58
C ARG A 346 -7.30 -13.74 11.73
N ARG A 347 -6.38 -13.31 10.87
CA ARG A 347 -6.56 -12.15 10.00
C ARG A 347 -6.36 -12.55 8.54
N PHE A 348 -7.29 -12.14 7.70
CA PHE A 348 -7.28 -12.43 6.28
C PHE A 348 -7.50 -11.15 5.51
N ARG A 349 -6.57 -10.84 4.61
CA ARG A 349 -6.68 -9.67 3.74
C ARG A 349 -6.98 -10.11 2.32
N PHE A 350 -7.87 -9.37 1.68
CA PHE A 350 -8.24 -9.64 0.29
C PHE A 350 -8.61 -8.34 -0.43
N LYS A 351 -8.43 -8.36 -1.75
CA LYS A 351 -8.76 -7.24 -2.63
C LYS A 351 -9.80 -7.69 -3.64
N THR A 352 -10.81 -6.87 -3.85
CA THR A 352 -11.85 -7.08 -4.86
C THR A 352 -11.46 -6.41 -6.17
N LYS A 353 -11.61 -7.14 -7.29
CA LYS A 353 -11.31 -6.59 -8.62
C LYS A 353 -12.44 -5.73 -9.16
N ASN A 354 -13.69 -6.18 -8.98
CA ASN A 354 -14.89 -5.43 -9.34
C ASN A 354 -15.75 -5.20 -8.09
N LYS A 355 -16.70 -4.27 -8.21
CA LYS A 355 -17.73 -4.05 -7.18
C LYS A 355 -18.61 -5.31 -7.06
N LEU A 356 -18.76 -5.82 -5.85
CA LEU A 356 -19.64 -6.94 -5.51
C LEU A 356 -20.73 -6.45 -4.56
N GLU A 357 -21.97 -6.47 -5.03
CA GLU A 357 -23.13 -6.02 -4.26
C GLU A 357 -23.88 -7.19 -3.64
N ASN A 358 -24.51 -6.95 -2.49
CA ASN A 358 -25.39 -7.91 -1.82
C ASN A 358 -24.74 -9.29 -1.58
N VAL A 359 -23.49 -9.28 -1.10
CA VAL A 359 -22.83 -10.50 -0.65
C VAL A 359 -22.94 -10.65 0.86
N CYS A 360 -23.03 -11.89 1.33
CA CYS A 360 -23.03 -12.23 2.74
C CYS A 360 -21.80 -13.08 3.05
N MET A 361 -21.18 -12.82 4.20
CA MET A 361 -20.07 -13.63 4.70
C MET A 361 -20.62 -14.95 5.25
N ALA A 362 -19.96 -16.05 4.91
CA ALA A 362 -20.35 -17.38 5.33
C ALA A 362 -19.14 -18.24 5.72
N PHE A 363 -19.31 -19.03 6.78
CA PHE A 363 -18.39 -20.11 7.15
C PHE A 363 -18.92 -21.43 6.58
N THR A 364 -18.02 -22.23 6.01
CA THR A 364 -18.34 -23.53 5.40
C THR A 364 -17.46 -24.61 5.99
N PHE A 365 -18.07 -25.73 6.35
CA PHE A 365 -17.44 -26.88 7.00
C PHE A 365 -17.79 -28.14 6.22
N ALA A 366 -16.80 -28.98 5.92
CA ALA A 366 -17.02 -30.33 5.42
C ALA A 366 -16.02 -31.27 6.07
N SER A 367 -16.52 -32.24 6.81
CA SER A 367 -15.69 -33.20 7.54
C SER A 367 -15.63 -34.50 6.75
N TYR A 368 -14.44 -34.97 6.45
CA TYR A 368 -14.17 -36.28 5.83
C TYR A 368 -13.41 -37.21 6.78
N SER A 369 -12.95 -36.67 7.92
CA SER A 369 -12.40 -37.44 9.03
C SER A 369 -13.49 -38.03 9.91
N PRO A 370 -13.29 -39.25 10.47
CA PRO A 370 -14.33 -40.00 11.18
C PRO A 370 -14.89 -39.30 12.41
N VAL A 371 -14.09 -38.52 13.13
CA VAL A 371 -14.48 -37.98 14.45
C VAL A 371 -14.69 -36.47 14.43
N VAL A 372 -14.23 -35.77 13.40
CA VAL A 372 -14.23 -34.29 13.37
C VAL A 372 -15.66 -33.73 13.36
N ALA A 373 -16.59 -34.46 12.75
CA ALA A 373 -17.99 -34.04 12.64
C ALA A 373 -18.71 -33.91 14.00
N THR A 374 -18.24 -34.61 15.04
CA THR A 374 -18.81 -34.54 16.40
C THR A 374 -18.17 -33.46 17.26
N GLY A 375 -17.16 -32.75 16.75
CA GLY A 375 -16.50 -31.65 17.45
C GLY A 375 -17.37 -30.39 17.54
N LYS A 376 -16.93 -29.42 18.35
CA LYS A 376 -17.52 -28.09 18.43
C LYS A 376 -16.54 -27.05 17.92
N ILE A 377 -17.04 -26.06 17.19
CA ILE A 377 -16.25 -24.92 16.71
C ILE A 377 -16.84 -23.65 17.28
N THR A 378 -16.08 -22.97 18.13
CA THR A 378 -16.46 -21.67 18.68
C THR A 378 -15.78 -20.56 17.89
N ILE A 379 -16.55 -19.61 17.37
CA ILE A 379 -16.03 -18.43 16.67
C ILE A 379 -16.32 -17.22 17.56
N SER A 380 -15.36 -16.31 17.70
CA SER A 380 -15.51 -15.08 18.48
C SER A 380 -14.94 -13.86 17.77
N GLY A 381 -15.43 -12.67 18.12
CA GLY A 381 -14.85 -11.40 17.68
C GLY A 381 -14.77 -11.21 16.16
N VAL A 382 -15.81 -11.61 15.42
CA VAL A 382 -15.85 -11.47 13.96
C VAL A 382 -15.91 -9.99 13.56
N VAL A 383 -14.95 -9.56 12.74
CA VAL A 383 -14.84 -8.20 12.24
C VAL A 383 -14.55 -8.24 10.75
N LEU A 384 -15.25 -7.41 9.98
CA LEU A 384 -14.91 -7.06 8.60
C LEU A 384 -14.67 -5.56 8.57
N LYS A 385 -13.53 -5.12 8.03
CA LYS A 385 -13.21 -3.70 7.87
C LYS A 385 -12.49 -3.44 6.56
N LYS A 386 -12.56 -2.20 6.09
CA LYS A 386 -11.66 -1.70 5.04
C LYS A 386 -10.26 -1.54 5.65
N VAL A 387 -9.23 -1.94 4.90
CA VAL A 387 -7.81 -1.75 5.27
C VAL A 387 -7.30 -0.53 4.52
N GLU A 388 -6.68 0.40 5.25
CA GLU A 388 -6.23 1.68 4.67
C GLU A 388 -5.02 1.57 3.73
N THR A 389 -4.27 0.47 3.68
CA THR A 389 -2.95 0.50 3.01
C THR A 389 -2.62 -0.70 2.11
N ALA A 390 -2.32 -0.37 0.84
CA ALA A 390 -1.07 -0.71 0.13
C ALA A 390 -1.11 -0.40 -1.39
N ASN A 391 -2.25 0.06 -1.95
CA ASN A 391 -2.33 0.46 -3.36
C ASN A 391 -2.74 1.92 -3.45
N TYR A 392 -1.77 2.82 -3.55
CA TYR A 392 -2.01 4.21 -3.86
C TYR A 392 -2.52 4.31 -5.31
N THR A 393 -3.65 4.98 -5.51
CA THR A 393 -4.09 5.38 -6.85
C THR A 393 -3.68 6.82 -7.07
N PHE A 394 -3.11 7.12 -8.23
CA PHE A 394 -2.71 8.47 -8.63
C PHE A 394 -3.54 8.84 -9.86
N SER A 395 -4.48 9.79 -9.72
CA SER A 395 -5.32 10.24 -10.84
C SER A 395 -4.80 11.52 -11.50
N GLY A 396 -3.73 12.12 -10.97
CA GLY A 396 -3.16 13.39 -11.44
C GLY A 396 -4.09 14.60 -11.25
N SER A 397 -5.26 14.41 -10.64
CA SER A 397 -6.21 15.49 -10.38
C SER A 397 -5.85 16.22 -9.09
N ALA A 398 -6.09 17.54 -9.07
CA ALA A 398 -5.92 18.34 -7.85
C ALA A 398 -6.82 17.81 -6.72
N ILE A 399 -6.22 17.53 -5.56
CA ILE A 399 -6.95 17.11 -4.36
C ILE A 399 -7.52 18.33 -3.67
N SER A 400 -8.79 18.27 -3.26
CA SER A 400 -9.44 19.35 -2.51
C SER A 400 -8.69 19.61 -1.20
N ILE A 401 -8.60 20.88 -0.76
CA ILE A 401 -7.84 21.27 0.44
C ILE A 401 -8.27 20.44 1.67
N ASN A 402 -9.58 20.25 1.85
CA ASN A 402 -10.15 19.47 2.94
C ASN A 402 -9.75 17.98 2.93
N ASP A 403 -9.49 17.43 1.76
CA ASP A 403 -9.16 16.02 1.57
C ASP A 403 -7.64 15.76 1.64
N LYS A 404 -6.78 16.79 1.54
CA LYS A 404 -5.32 16.64 1.57
C LYS A 404 -4.82 15.88 2.81
N LYS A 405 -5.40 16.13 3.98
CA LYS A 405 -5.05 15.43 5.24
C LYS A 405 -5.20 13.90 5.19
N ASN A 406 -5.98 13.39 4.24
CA ASN A 406 -6.24 11.96 4.03
C ASN A 406 -5.33 11.34 2.96
N VAL A 407 -4.44 12.11 2.35
CA VAL A 407 -3.45 11.61 1.39
C VAL A 407 -2.39 10.81 2.13
N LYS A 408 -2.10 9.60 1.61
CA LYS A 408 -1.20 8.63 2.26
C LYS A 408 0.06 8.29 1.46
N ALA A 409 0.25 8.91 0.30
CA ALA A 409 1.50 8.87 -0.47
C ALA A 409 1.57 10.00 -1.50
N LEU A 410 2.78 10.27 -1.95
CA LEU A 410 3.07 11.08 -3.14
C LEU A 410 3.83 10.22 -4.15
N GLN A 411 3.50 10.39 -5.43
CA GLN A 411 4.31 9.94 -6.53
C GLN A 411 5.04 11.15 -7.09
N VAL A 412 6.37 11.08 -7.16
CA VAL A 412 7.19 12.10 -7.80
C VAL A 412 7.76 11.54 -9.07
N GLU A 413 7.48 12.20 -10.18
CA GLU A 413 8.06 11.91 -11.49
C GLU A 413 9.03 13.03 -11.84
N PHE A 414 10.26 12.68 -12.17
CA PHE A 414 11.23 13.66 -12.64
C PHE A 414 12.06 13.10 -13.80
N VAL A 415 12.35 13.98 -14.74
CA VAL A 415 13.10 13.66 -15.96
C VAL A 415 14.29 14.61 -16.07
N VAL A 416 15.49 14.04 -16.16
CA VAL A 416 16.74 14.77 -16.41
C VAL A 416 17.25 14.40 -17.78
N ASN A 417 17.58 15.42 -18.58
CA ASN A 417 18.27 15.28 -19.85
C ASN A 417 19.67 15.85 -19.77
N ILE A 418 20.65 15.00 -20.09
CA ILE A 418 22.04 15.41 -20.23
C ILE A 418 22.49 15.03 -21.63
N ARG A 419 22.72 16.06 -22.46
CA ARG A 419 23.27 15.92 -23.82
C ARG A 419 22.43 14.99 -24.73
N GLY A 420 21.11 15.04 -24.60
CA GLY A 420 20.17 14.26 -25.41
C GLY A 420 19.90 12.85 -24.89
N GLU A 421 20.45 12.48 -23.74
CA GLU A 421 20.10 11.24 -23.04
C GLU A 421 19.23 11.60 -21.83
N SER A 422 17.95 11.19 -21.87
CA SER A 422 17.00 11.42 -20.78
C SER A 422 16.93 10.23 -19.84
N ASN A 423 16.83 10.48 -18.54
CA ASN A 423 16.52 9.48 -17.53
C ASN A 423 15.22 9.84 -16.82
N VAL A 424 14.33 8.86 -16.68
CA VAL A 424 13.05 9.01 -16.01
C VAL A 424 13.10 8.30 -14.67
N LEU A 425 12.79 9.03 -13.61
CA LEU A 425 12.68 8.46 -12.28
C LEU A 425 11.27 8.73 -11.74
N SER A 426 10.61 7.65 -11.33
CA SER A 426 9.31 7.70 -10.67
C SER A 426 9.45 7.09 -9.27
N LEU A 427 9.18 7.89 -8.25
CA LEU A 427 9.29 7.51 -6.84
C LEU A 427 7.91 7.53 -6.21
N ILE A 428 7.54 6.46 -5.51
CA ILE A 428 6.34 6.44 -4.67
C ILE A 428 6.80 6.49 -3.22
N ILE A 429 6.38 7.54 -2.50
CA ILE A 429 6.79 7.81 -1.14
C ILE A 429 5.55 7.76 -0.23
N PRO A 430 5.48 6.79 0.71
CA PRO A 430 4.35 6.70 1.64
C PRO A 430 4.41 7.81 2.69
N ILE A 431 3.25 8.34 3.05
CA ILE A 431 3.06 9.35 4.10
C ILE A 431 2.11 8.75 5.15
N PRO A 432 2.65 8.12 6.22
CA PRO A 432 1.84 7.37 7.17
C PRO A 432 0.87 8.25 7.97
N SER A 433 1.32 9.43 8.42
CA SER A 433 0.52 10.46 9.07
C SER A 433 0.58 11.73 8.20
N ASN A 434 -0.55 12.39 7.94
CA ASN A 434 -0.58 13.66 7.18
C ASN A 434 -1.67 14.61 7.71
N GLY A 435 -2.38 14.20 8.77
CA GLY A 435 -3.58 14.88 9.25
C GLY A 435 -3.59 14.96 10.78
N THR A 436 -4.67 15.50 11.33
CA THR A 436 -4.81 15.85 12.76
C THR A 436 -4.94 14.66 13.72
N LYS A 437 -4.84 13.43 13.23
CA LYS A 437 -4.82 12.22 14.05
C LYS A 437 -3.52 11.49 13.72
N ASP A 438 -2.52 11.71 14.56
CA ASP A 438 -1.40 10.76 14.69
C ASP A 438 -1.92 9.42 15.22
#